data_AF-A0A853FML8-F1
#
_entry.id   AF-A0A853FML8-F1
#
_cell.length_a   1.000
_cell.length_b   1.000
_cell.length_c   1.000
_cell.angle_alpha   90.00
_cell.angle_beta   90.00
_cell.angle_gamma   90.00
#
_symmetry.space_group_name_H-M   'P 1'
#
loop_
_entity.id
_entity.type
_entity.pdbx_description
1 polymer ?
#
loop_
_entity_poly.entity_id
_entity_poly.type
_entity_poly.pdbx_seq_one_letter_code
_entity_poly.pdbx_strand_id
1 'polypeptide(L)'
;MIYARRALQQRLDALRPILGEAAVTALAARLNRSGRDRMAAMWEVAVLHALSGLGSVQNEVPLSSGRRPDIAFASAELGFVADITSVSDDGLDSRNPFSTLMHEIELSKTRLGLATGGLHLDVQSVREQRRRGTVTTLRLPERARIPDFVREDVLPRLREQIAAKEPILRISLEDENVGLSITIDPKKSPYNSGHYAAYDIPTIRDKNPLYSAMKAKADQLRAAEGLKGIIVGDAGCRALADRGPGGDGLSARQIAAELLRQYSSIDFVLLLSVREAPNDWARPGRPERGNWALLEMRGRHAQAAAFDALFRRMMAALPPPVMMPTNGALRAQEPGYDLGHHGGYQLGGRKVRIGARELIEVLAGQRTLADDGAKFPGRGSAPARPNIVQAAFARNLAEGRLPAAVTVIPTDEDDSDDWIEFEFGDVDPAIAPLK
;
A
#
# COMPACT_ATOMS: atom_id res chain seq x y z
N MET A 1 2.21 -2.03 -6.26
CA MET A 1 1.87 -0.58 -6.27
C MET A 1 0.34 -0.44 -6.25
N ILE A 2 -0.26 0.76 -6.31
CA ILE A 2 -1.74 0.86 -6.42
C ILE A 2 -2.23 0.32 -7.75
N TYR A 3 -1.57 0.69 -8.84
CA TYR A 3 -1.88 0.23 -10.21
C TYR A 3 -0.97 -0.93 -10.61
N ALA A 4 -1.48 -1.77 -11.51
CA ALA A 4 -0.73 -2.87 -12.09
C ALA A 4 0.48 -2.35 -12.88
N ARG A 5 1.57 -3.11 -12.86
CA ARG A 5 2.80 -2.70 -13.54
C ARG A 5 2.63 -2.66 -15.08
N ARG A 6 1.80 -3.55 -15.65
CA ARG A 6 1.47 -3.57 -17.09
C ARG A 6 0.71 -2.29 -17.50
N ALA A 7 -0.30 -1.90 -16.74
CA ALA A 7 -1.00 -0.63 -16.93
C ALA A 7 -0.05 0.58 -16.87
N LEU A 8 0.86 0.64 -15.89
CA LEU A 8 1.85 1.74 -15.81
C LEU A 8 2.81 1.75 -17.00
N GLN A 9 3.25 0.58 -17.49
CA GLN A 9 4.12 0.48 -18.66
C GLN A 9 3.45 1.07 -19.91
N GLN A 10 2.21 0.69 -20.18
CA GLN A 10 1.50 1.22 -21.33
C GLN A 10 1.28 2.74 -21.24
N ARG A 11 1.05 3.27 -20.03
CA ARG A 11 0.89 4.72 -19.81
C ARG A 11 2.20 5.44 -20.11
N LEU A 12 3.35 4.87 -19.70
CA LEU A 12 4.68 5.37 -20.07
C LEU A 12 4.88 5.35 -21.59
N ASP A 13 4.47 4.28 -22.27
CA ASP A 13 4.62 4.15 -23.72
C ASP A 13 3.73 5.16 -24.47
N ALA A 14 2.51 5.41 -23.99
CA ALA A 14 1.63 6.44 -24.51
C ALA A 14 2.16 7.87 -24.24
N LEU A 15 2.85 8.09 -23.12
CA LEU A 15 3.47 9.37 -22.78
C LEU A 15 4.77 9.64 -23.55
N ARG A 16 5.45 8.60 -24.05
CA ARG A 16 6.74 8.70 -24.76
C ARG A 16 6.73 9.67 -25.95
N PRO A 17 5.75 9.63 -26.88
CA PRO A 17 5.68 10.60 -27.96
C PRO A 17 5.28 12.03 -27.50
N ILE A 18 4.77 12.18 -26.28
CA ILE A 18 4.25 13.45 -25.75
C ILE A 18 5.33 14.19 -24.94
N LEU A 19 5.99 13.49 -24.02
CA LEU A 19 6.99 14.04 -23.11
C LEU A 19 8.44 13.85 -23.61
N GLY A 20 8.64 12.92 -24.54
CA GLY A 20 9.94 12.52 -25.05
C GLY A 20 10.62 11.42 -24.22
N GLU A 21 11.60 10.78 -24.84
CA GLU A 21 12.30 9.59 -24.32
C GLU A 21 12.96 9.83 -22.96
N ALA A 22 13.61 10.97 -22.79
CA ALA A 22 14.38 11.28 -21.58
C ALA A 22 13.48 11.41 -20.34
N ALA A 23 12.35 12.12 -20.46
CA ALA A 23 11.39 12.30 -19.37
C ALA A 23 10.74 10.97 -18.98
N VAL A 24 10.28 10.18 -19.96
CA VAL A 24 9.68 8.86 -19.71
C VAL A 24 10.68 7.89 -19.10
N THR A 25 11.95 7.92 -19.53
CA THR A 25 13.00 7.09 -18.94
C THR A 25 13.27 7.47 -17.48
N ALA A 26 13.27 8.76 -17.15
CA ALA A 26 13.41 9.23 -15.77
C ALA A 26 12.25 8.77 -14.88
N LEU A 27 11.01 8.86 -15.36
CA LEU A 27 9.83 8.34 -14.67
C LEU A 27 9.91 6.83 -14.44
N ALA A 28 10.28 6.08 -15.47
CA ALA A 28 10.46 4.63 -15.39
C ALA A 28 11.56 4.25 -14.38
N ALA A 29 12.68 4.99 -14.34
CA ALA A 29 13.75 4.77 -13.38
C ALA A 29 13.29 4.96 -11.92
N ARG A 30 12.47 5.97 -11.66
CA ARG A 30 11.86 6.23 -10.34
C ARG A 30 10.86 5.14 -9.96
N LEU A 31 10.03 4.68 -10.90
CA LEU A 31 9.12 3.55 -10.69
C LEU A 31 9.86 2.22 -10.39
N ASN A 32 11.03 2.00 -10.97
CA ASN A 32 11.82 0.80 -10.70
C ASN A 32 12.57 0.86 -9.36
N ARG A 33 12.85 2.05 -8.83
CA ARG A 33 13.55 2.22 -7.54
C ARG A 33 12.61 1.94 -6.37
N SER A 34 13.02 1.11 -5.42
CA SER A 34 12.24 0.85 -4.20
C SER A 34 12.24 2.04 -3.26
N GLY A 35 11.13 2.22 -2.55
CA GLY A 35 10.96 3.28 -1.54
C GLY A 35 9.85 4.27 -1.89
N ARG A 36 9.80 5.37 -1.13
CA ARG A 36 8.69 6.33 -1.16
C ARG A 36 8.48 7.01 -2.51
N ASP A 37 9.57 7.32 -3.22
CA ASP A 37 9.50 8.00 -4.51
C ASP A 37 8.76 7.18 -5.59
N ARG A 38 8.75 5.85 -5.47
CA ARG A 38 8.00 4.96 -6.38
C ARG A 38 6.51 5.27 -6.39
N MET A 39 5.91 5.59 -5.23
CA MET A 39 4.50 5.97 -5.15
C MET A 39 4.24 7.34 -5.75
N ALA A 40 5.16 8.29 -5.57
CA ALA A 40 5.06 9.61 -6.21
C ALA A 40 5.12 9.50 -7.73
N ALA A 41 6.11 8.77 -8.26
CA ALA A 41 6.25 8.54 -9.70
C ALA A 41 5.05 7.80 -10.32
N MET A 42 4.43 6.88 -9.58
CA MET A 42 3.20 6.20 -10.02
C MET A 42 2.04 7.17 -10.19
N TRP A 43 1.80 8.04 -9.20
CA TRP A 43 0.75 9.07 -9.31
C TRP A 43 1.05 10.06 -10.43
N GLU A 44 2.31 10.45 -10.60
CA GLU A 44 2.75 11.33 -11.67
C GLU A 44 2.47 10.73 -13.06
N VAL A 45 2.89 9.49 -13.32
CA VAL A 45 2.62 8.81 -14.59
C VAL A 45 1.12 8.70 -14.86
N ALA A 46 0.33 8.32 -13.86
CA ALA A 46 -1.11 8.14 -14.03
C ALA A 46 -1.81 9.46 -14.34
N VAL A 47 -1.46 10.55 -13.62
CA VAL A 47 -2.05 11.88 -13.82
C VAL A 47 -1.61 12.50 -15.14
N LEU A 48 -0.32 12.44 -15.48
CA LEU A 48 0.20 12.96 -16.75
C LEU A 48 -0.48 12.29 -17.94
N HIS A 49 -0.60 10.96 -17.91
CA HIS A 49 -1.28 10.20 -18.96
C HIS A 49 -2.75 10.56 -19.08
N ALA A 50 -3.46 10.64 -17.94
CA ALA A 50 -4.88 10.98 -17.96
C ALA A 50 -5.13 12.41 -18.49
N LEU A 51 -4.27 13.38 -18.13
CA LEU A 51 -4.37 14.75 -18.63
C LEU A 51 -3.97 14.87 -20.10
N SER A 52 -3.01 14.08 -20.59
CA SER A 52 -2.55 14.17 -21.98
C SER A 52 -3.62 13.76 -23.00
N GLY A 53 -4.62 12.99 -22.57
CA GLY A 53 -5.81 12.70 -23.38
C GLY A 53 -6.86 13.83 -23.40
N LEU A 54 -6.68 14.88 -22.60
CA LEU A 54 -7.66 15.95 -22.39
C LEU A 54 -7.17 17.34 -22.84
N GLY A 55 -5.88 17.46 -23.14
CA GLY A 55 -5.25 18.70 -23.58
C GLY A 55 -3.75 18.53 -23.80
N SER A 56 -3.06 19.64 -24.02
CA SER A 56 -1.60 19.66 -24.11
C SER A 56 -1.01 19.59 -22.71
N VAL A 57 -0.07 18.65 -22.50
CA VAL A 57 0.68 18.47 -21.25
C VAL A 57 2.16 18.62 -21.55
N GLN A 58 2.85 19.42 -20.74
CA GLN A 58 4.31 19.47 -20.69
C GLN A 58 4.76 19.11 -19.27
N ASN A 59 5.91 18.43 -19.17
CA ASN A 59 6.49 17.97 -17.90
C ASN A 59 7.78 18.73 -17.56
N GLU A 60 7.94 19.10 -16.29
CA GLU A 60 9.14 19.73 -15.74
C GLU A 60 9.62 21.01 -16.50
N VAL A 61 8.66 21.82 -16.95
CA VAL A 61 8.95 23.10 -17.62
C VAL A 61 9.55 24.09 -16.62
N PRO A 62 10.74 24.65 -16.87
CA PRO A 62 11.39 25.54 -15.92
C PRO A 62 10.65 26.88 -15.80
N LEU A 63 10.38 27.29 -14.56
CA LEU A 63 9.89 28.62 -14.21
C LEU A 63 11.05 29.62 -14.20
N SER A 64 10.73 30.92 -14.13
CA SER A 64 11.70 32.00 -13.95
C SER A 64 12.59 31.84 -12.70
N SER A 65 12.10 31.11 -11.69
CA SER A 65 12.85 30.74 -10.49
C SER A 65 13.82 29.56 -10.66
N GLY A 66 13.86 28.92 -11.84
CA GLY A 66 14.61 27.70 -12.10
C GLY A 66 13.95 26.41 -11.59
N ARG A 67 12.85 26.51 -10.83
CA ARG A 67 12.04 25.35 -10.41
C ARG A 67 11.26 24.77 -11.58
N ARG A 68 10.97 23.47 -11.51
CA ARG A 68 10.34 22.69 -12.58
C ARG A 68 9.11 21.97 -12.02
N PRO A 69 7.92 22.58 -12.04
CA PRO A 69 6.68 21.90 -11.68
C PRO A 69 6.41 20.74 -12.62
N ASP A 70 5.75 19.70 -12.11
CA ASP A 70 5.52 18.46 -12.83
C ASP A 70 4.60 18.63 -14.04
N ILE A 71 3.66 19.59 -14.00
CA ILE A 71 2.65 19.81 -15.04
C ILE A 71 2.58 21.28 -15.46
N ALA A 72 2.67 21.51 -16.77
CA ALA A 72 2.02 22.65 -17.43
C ALA A 72 0.95 22.11 -18.38
N PHE A 73 -0.32 22.45 -18.11
CA PHE A 73 -1.48 21.96 -18.86
C PHE A 73 -2.18 23.10 -19.59
N ALA A 74 -2.64 22.83 -20.82
CA ALA A 74 -3.47 23.74 -21.59
C ALA A 74 -4.52 22.98 -22.43
N SER A 75 -5.76 23.47 -22.39
CA SER A 75 -6.87 23.09 -23.26
C SER A 75 -7.55 24.36 -23.81
N ALA A 76 -8.61 24.19 -24.60
CA ALA A 76 -9.40 25.32 -25.10
C ALA A 76 -10.07 26.13 -23.97
N GLU A 77 -10.34 25.51 -22.82
CA GLU A 77 -11.13 26.10 -21.72
C GLU A 77 -10.28 26.45 -20.49
N LEU A 78 -9.16 25.75 -20.28
CA LEU A 78 -8.37 25.84 -19.05
C LEU A 78 -6.87 25.75 -19.34
N GLY A 79 -6.10 26.54 -18.60
CA GLY A 79 -4.65 26.38 -18.51
C GLY A 79 -4.19 26.53 -17.07
N PHE A 80 -3.30 25.66 -16.61
CA PHE A 80 -2.77 25.72 -15.25
C PHE A 80 -1.36 25.11 -15.17
N VAL A 81 -0.64 25.51 -14.12
CA VAL A 81 0.61 24.90 -13.70
C VAL A 81 0.36 24.17 -12.39
N ALA A 82 0.77 22.92 -12.30
CA ALA A 82 0.58 22.12 -11.10
C ALA A 82 1.80 21.28 -10.77
N ASP A 83 1.88 20.91 -9.50
CA ASP A 83 2.91 20.05 -8.96
C ASP A 83 2.26 18.87 -8.25
N ILE A 84 2.82 17.68 -8.43
CA ILE A 84 2.30 16.42 -7.94
C ILE A 84 3.10 15.98 -6.71
N THR A 85 2.40 15.49 -5.71
CA THR A 85 3.05 14.89 -4.55
C THR A 85 2.28 13.66 -4.11
N SER A 86 2.93 12.79 -3.34
CA SER A 86 2.25 11.73 -2.63
C SER A 86 2.46 11.87 -1.12
N VAL A 87 1.47 11.47 -0.34
CA VAL A 87 1.49 11.63 1.12
C VAL A 87 1.29 10.29 1.83
N SER A 88 2.10 10.05 2.85
CA SER A 88 2.03 8.90 3.75
C SER A 88 2.16 9.34 5.21
N ASP A 89 1.78 8.45 6.13
CA ASP A 89 1.97 8.65 7.57
C ASP A 89 3.32 8.10 8.08
N ASP A 90 4.28 7.77 7.20
CA ASP A 90 5.59 7.22 7.59
C ASP A 90 6.32 8.06 8.66
N GLY A 91 6.16 9.39 8.61
CA GLY A 91 6.71 10.31 9.60
C GLY A 91 6.03 10.22 10.98
N LEU A 92 4.77 9.81 11.02
CA LEU A 92 4.05 9.48 12.26
C LEU A 92 4.45 8.08 12.73
N ASP A 93 4.51 7.09 11.83
CA ASP A 93 4.86 5.70 12.14
C ASP A 93 6.28 5.55 12.65
N SER A 94 7.22 6.33 12.12
CA SER A 94 8.61 6.37 12.62
C SER A 94 8.71 6.86 14.07
N ARG A 95 7.76 7.70 14.52
CA ARG A 95 7.65 8.18 15.90
C ARG A 95 6.79 7.27 16.78
N ASN A 96 6.01 6.38 16.17
CA ASN A 96 5.13 5.43 16.86
C ASN A 96 5.44 4.01 16.35
N PRO A 97 6.62 3.45 16.67
CA PRO A 97 7.20 2.29 15.98
C PRO A 97 6.58 0.93 16.40
N PHE A 98 5.24 0.86 16.48
CA PHE A 98 4.48 -0.32 16.91
C PHE A 98 4.85 -1.58 16.11
N SER A 99 4.80 -1.50 14.78
CA SER A 99 5.10 -2.64 13.91
C SER A 99 6.55 -3.12 14.04
N THR A 100 7.49 -2.20 14.30
CA THR A 100 8.90 -2.55 14.52
C THR A 100 9.06 -3.30 15.84
N LEU A 101 8.43 -2.82 16.91
CA LEU A 101 8.46 -3.48 18.21
C LEU A 101 7.80 -4.87 18.17
N MET A 102 6.61 -4.97 17.58
CA MET A 102 5.90 -6.24 17.39
C MET A 102 6.77 -7.26 16.65
N HIS A 103 7.44 -6.82 15.57
CA HIS A 103 8.32 -7.69 14.80
C HIS A 103 9.54 -8.15 15.60
N GLU A 104 10.20 -7.26 16.34
CA GLU A 104 11.36 -7.63 17.14
C GLU A 104 11.01 -8.58 18.29
N ILE A 105 9.84 -8.40 18.93
CA ILE A 105 9.32 -9.36 19.93
C ILE A 105 9.05 -10.70 19.26
N GLU A 106 8.43 -10.74 18.08
CA GLU A 106 8.19 -11.97 17.33
C GLU A 106 9.49 -12.71 17.00
N LEU A 107 10.48 -12.01 16.45
CA LEU A 107 11.79 -12.60 16.15
C LEU A 107 12.44 -13.16 17.42
N SER A 108 12.40 -12.39 18.50
CA SER A 108 13.00 -12.75 19.78
C SER A 108 12.32 -13.95 20.43
N LYS A 109 10.99 -14.02 20.41
CA LYS A 109 10.24 -15.16 20.96
C LYS A 109 10.51 -16.44 20.16
N THR A 110 10.59 -16.35 18.83
CA THR A 110 10.85 -17.51 17.97
C THR A 110 12.26 -18.06 18.19
N ARG A 111 13.24 -17.18 18.45
CA ARG A 111 14.60 -17.60 18.87
C ARG A 111 14.63 -18.34 20.21
N LEU A 112 13.63 -18.15 21.07
CA LEU A 112 13.46 -18.90 22.32
C LEU A 112 12.73 -20.25 22.12
N GLY A 113 12.40 -20.62 20.89
CA GLY A 113 11.72 -21.88 20.57
C GLY A 113 10.20 -21.83 20.71
N LEU A 114 9.61 -20.64 20.88
CA LEU A 114 8.16 -20.47 20.85
C LEU A 114 7.65 -20.46 19.41
N ALA A 115 6.42 -20.96 19.20
CA ALA A 115 5.79 -20.96 17.89
C ALA A 115 5.53 -19.53 17.37
N THR A 116 5.59 -19.35 16.05
CA THR A 116 5.16 -18.13 15.37
C THR A 116 3.67 -17.85 15.66
N GLY A 117 3.30 -16.59 15.86
CA GLY A 117 1.91 -16.21 16.15
C GLY A 117 1.50 -16.26 17.63
N GLY A 118 0.30 -15.78 17.96
CA GLY A 118 -0.21 -15.83 19.34
C GLY A 118 0.33 -14.73 20.26
N LEU A 119 1.11 -13.80 19.72
CA LEU A 119 1.51 -12.57 20.40
C LEU A 119 0.38 -11.52 20.31
N HIS A 120 0.02 -10.96 21.45
CA HIS A 120 -0.85 -9.79 21.59
C HIS A 120 -0.09 -8.65 22.25
N LEU A 121 -0.01 -7.49 21.60
CA LEU A 121 0.66 -6.29 22.11
C LEU A 121 -0.33 -5.15 22.30
N ASP A 122 -0.59 -4.78 23.54
CA ASP A 122 -1.34 -3.59 23.90
C ASP A 122 -0.38 -2.45 24.24
N VAL A 123 -0.62 -1.28 23.64
CA VAL A 123 0.23 -0.10 23.80
C VAL A 123 -0.61 1.07 24.30
N GLN A 124 -0.17 1.63 25.42
CA GLN A 124 -0.77 2.82 25.98
C GLN A 124 -0.36 4.08 25.19
N SER A 125 -1.08 5.18 25.43
CA SER A 125 -0.86 6.43 24.74
C SER A 125 -0.98 7.62 25.68
N VAL A 126 -0.27 8.70 25.34
CA VAL A 126 -0.46 10.02 25.94
C VAL A 126 -1.26 10.88 24.94
N ARG A 127 -2.24 11.60 25.46
CA ARG A 127 -2.98 12.62 24.70
C ARG A 127 -2.63 13.99 25.26
N GLU A 128 -1.90 14.78 24.47
CA GLU A 128 -1.55 16.14 24.80
C GLU A 128 -2.58 17.11 24.22
N GLN A 129 -3.35 17.78 25.08
CA GLN A 129 -4.20 18.87 24.64
C GLN A 129 -3.34 20.10 24.31
N ARG A 130 -3.41 20.57 23.06
CA ARG A 130 -2.77 21.82 22.63
C ARG A 130 -3.86 22.84 22.32
N ARG A 131 -3.48 24.12 22.27
CA ARG A 131 -4.39 25.24 21.95
C ARG A 131 -5.19 25.03 20.64
N ARG A 132 -4.64 24.26 19.69
CA ARG A 132 -5.19 24.09 18.33
C ARG A 132 -5.77 22.69 18.05
N GLY A 133 -5.76 21.79 19.04
CA GLY A 133 -6.19 20.39 18.90
C GLY A 133 -5.37 19.43 19.77
N THR A 134 -5.61 18.14 19.64
CA THR A 134 -5.02 17.11 20.51
C THR A 134 -3.98 16.27 19.75
N VAL A 135 -2.81 16.06 20.34
CA VAL A 135 -1.81 15.15 19.77
C VAL A 135 -1.79 13.86 20.57
N THR A 136 -2.01 12.73 19.90
CA THR A 136 -1.84 11.40 20.49
C THR A 136 -0.44 10.88 20.17
N THR A 137 0.24 10.30 21.15
CA THR A 137 1.55 9.65 20.97
C THR A 137 1.56 8.33 21.73
N LEU A 138 2.05 7.27 21.10
CA LEU A 138 2.17 5.96 21.74
C LEU A 138 3.34 5.95 22.71
N ARG A 139 3.16 5.32 23.87
CA ARG A 139 4.21 5.13 24.89
C ARG A 139 5.07 3.93 24.52
N LEU A 140 5.93 4.15 23.53
CA LEU A 140 6.82 3.16 22.95
C LEU A 140 8.28 3.58 23.12
N PRO A 141 9.22 2.62 23.22
CA PRO A 141 10.63 2.93 23.08
C PRO A 141 10.90 3.57 21.70
N GLU A 142 11.90 4.45 21.67
CA GLU A 142 12.38 5.02 20.41
C GLU A 142 12.80 3.92 19.44
N ARG A 143 12.56 4.11 18.14
CA ARG A 143 12.79 3.09 17.12
C ARG A 143 14.21 2.49 17.17
N ALA A 144 15.22 3.33 17.40
CA ALA A 144 16.62 2.90 17.48
C ALA A 144 16.92 2.04 18.72
N ARG A 145 16.15 2.19 19.80
CA ARG A 145 16.32 1.47 21.07
C ARG A 145 15.50 0.19 21.16
N ILE A 146 14.61 -0.09 20.21
CA ILE A 146 13.75 -1.29 20.22
C ILE A 146 14.54 -2.59 20.40
N PRO A 147 15.65 -2.85 19.67
CA PRO A 147 16.39 -4.10 19.83
C PRO A 147 16.95 -4.28 21.25
N ASP A 148 17.50 -3.20 21.82
CA ASP A 148 18.05 -3.21 23.17
C ASP A 148 16.96 -3.36 24.23
N PHE A 149 15.87 -2.61 24.08
CA PHE A 149 14.69 -2.71 24.93
C PHE A 149 14.11 -4.14 24.96
N VAL A 150 13.95 -4.78 23.80
CA VAL A 150 13.46 -6.17 23.76
C VAL A 150 14.44 -7.12 24.44
N ARG A 151 15.75 -6.90 24.25
CA ARG A 151 16.81 -7.75 24.81
C ARG A 151 16.94 -7.61 26.33
N GLU A 152 16.77 -6.39 26.85
CA GLU A 152 17.05 -6.04 28.24
C GLU A 152 15.80 -6.12 29.11
N ASP A 153 14.62 -5.74 28.60
CA ASP A 153 13.40 -5.64 29.39
C ASP A 153 12.39 -6.76 29.12
N VAL A 154 12.29 -7.24 27.88
CA VAL A 154 11.29 -8.24 27.47
C VAL A 154 11.84 -9.66 27.60
N LEU A 155 12.99 -9.94 26.99
CA LEU A 155 13.56 -11.28 26.90
C LEU A 155 13.83 -11.95 28.26
N PRO A 156 14.41 -11.26 29.28
CA PRO A 156 14.64 -11.89 30.58
C PRO A 156 13.35 -12.40 31.22
N ARG A 157 12.29 -11.60 31.17
CA ARG A 157 10.97 -11.95 31.73
C ARG A 157 10.29 -13.09 30.98
N LEU A 158 10.49 -13.16 29.66
CA LEU A 158 10.03 -14.32 28.87
C LEU A 158 10.77 -15.59 29.30
N ARG A 159 12.10 -15.53 29.46
CA ARG A 159 12.90 -16.70 29.88
C ARG A 159 12.49 -17.20 31.26
N GLU A 160 12.24 -16.31 32.21
CA GLU A 160 11.78 -16.66 33.56
C GLU A 160 10.45 -17.43 33.51
N GLN A 161 9.47 -16.93 32.77
CA GLN A 161 8.16 -17.57 32.65
C GLN A 161 8.22 -18.90 31.87
N ILE A 162 9.08 -19.00 30.85
CA ILE A 162 9.34 -20.26 30.15
C ILE A 162 9.97 -21.29 31.10
N ALA A 163 10.95 -20.88 31.92
CA ALA A 163 11.57 -21.76 32.91
C ALA A 163 10.58 -22.23 33.99
N ALA A 164 9.64 -21.35 34.37
CA ALA A 164 8.52 -21.66 35.26
C ALA A 164 7.43 -22.52 34.58
N LYS A 165 7.54 -22.80 33.27
CA LYS A 165 6.57 -23.56 32.47
C LYS A 165 5.17 -22.94 32.46
N GLU A 166 5.11 -21.62 32.48
CA GLU A 166 3.84 -20.90 32.38
C GLU A 166 3.15 -21.20 31.03
N PRO A 167 1.85 -21.52 31.02
CA PRO A 167 1.13 -21.84 29.79
C PRO A 167 0.86 -20.60 28.92
N ILE A 168 0.81 -19.41 29.53
CA ILE A 168 0.59 -18.12 28.88
C ILE A 168 1.59 -17.13 29.47
N LEU A 169 2.41 -16.52 28.61
CA LEU A 169 3.42 -15.56 29.04
C LEU A 169 2.81 -14.16 29.06
N ARG A 170 2.96 -13.44 30.18
CA ARG A 170 2.44 -12.08 30.35
C ARG A 170 3.54 -11.16 30.85
N ILE A 171 3.73 -10.03 30.17
CA ILE A 171 4.66 -8.98 30.59
C ILE A 171 3.91 -7.66 30.60
N SER A 172 3.97 -6.97 31.72
CA SER A 172 3.53 -5.58 31.84
C SER A 172 4.76 -4.71 32.11
N LEU A 173 4.92 -3.67 31.29
CA LEU A 173 6.00 -2.69 31.35
C LEU A 173 5.34 -1.32 31.42
N GLU A 174 5.48 -0.65 32.55
CA GLU A 174 4.85 0.64 32.82
C GLU A 174 5.88 1.55 33.49
N ASP A 175 6.36 2.55 32.75
CA ASP A 175 7.22 3.64 33.22
C ASP A 175 6.82 4.95 32.50
N GLU A 176 7.37 6.10 32.87
CA GLU A 176 6.98 7.41 32.30
C GLU A 176 6.95 7.46 30.75
N ASN A 177 7.81 6.69 30.07
CA ASN A 177 7.96 6.72 28.61
C ASN A 177 7.36 5.49 27.90
N VAL A 178 7.23 4.36 28.59
CA VAL A 178 6.78 3.08 28.03
C VAL A 178 5.56 2.56 28.79
N GLY A 179 4.51 2.21 28.05
CA GLY A 179 3.30 1.61 28.62
C GLY A 179 2.83 0.47 27.74
N LEU A 180 3.21 -0.76 28.09
CA LEU A 180 3.03 -1.96 27.28
C LEU A 180 2.45 -3.11 28.10
N SER A 181 1.56 -3.86 27.46
CA SER A 181 1.16 -5.20 27.89
C SER A 181 1.39 -6.18 26.75
N ILE A 182 2.18 -7.21 27.03
CA ILE A 182 2.54 -8.27 26.09
C ILE A 182 1.92 -9.55 26.62
N THR A 183 1.11 -10.21 25.81
CA THR A 183 0.59 -11.55 26.08
C THR A 183 1.02 -12.49 24.96
N ILE A 184 1.60 -13.63 25.30
CA ILE A 184 1.93 -14.69 24.34
C ILE A 184 1.20 -15.95 24.76
N ASP A 185 0.26 -16.37 23.91
CA ASP A 185 -0.42 -17.65 24.02
C ASP A 185 -0.05 -18.53 22.82
N PRO A 186 0.90 -19.47 22.98
CA PRO A 186 1.39 -20.31 21.88
C PRO A 186 0.33 -21.20 21.25
N LYS A 187 -0.86 -21.36 21.86
CA LYS A 187 -1.93 -22.26 21.38
C LYS A 187 -3.10 -21.52 20.72
N LYS A 188 -3.21 -20.21 20.90
CA LYS A 188 -4.43 -19.47 20.58
C LYS A 188 -4.57 -19.06 19.12
N SER A 189 -3.47 -18.76 18.43
CA SER A 189 -3.54 -18.24 17.07
C SER A 189 -2.19 -18.36 16.34
N PRO A 190 -2.18 -18.65 15.02
CA PRO A 190 -0.98 -18.51 14.20
C PRO A 190 -0.66 -17.04 13.85
N TYR A 191 -1.52 -16.09 14.27
CA TYR A 191 -1.39 -14.66 13.97
C TYR A 191 -1.04 -13.85 15.22
N ASN A 192 -0.31 -12.76 14.99
CA ASN A 192 -0.11 -11.72 15.99
C ASN A 192 -1.24 -10.70 15.93
N SER A 193 -1.50 -10.06 17.06
CA SER A 193 -2.54 -9.05 17.21
C SER A 193 -2.07 -7.97 18.16
N GLY A 194 -2.77 -6.85 18.22
CA GLY A 194 -2.47 -5.83 19.20
C GLY A 194 -3.42 -4.64 19.10
N HIS A 195 -3.30 -3.74 20.06
CA HIS A 195 -4.13 -2.57 20.19
C HIS A 195 -3.29 -1.35 20.54
N TYR A 196 -3.65 -0.22 19.94
CA TYR A 196 -3.08 1.08 20.27
C TYR A 196 -4.07 2.18 19.91
N ALA A 197 -3.94 3.34 20.57
CA ALA A 197 -4.76 4.51 20.26
C ALA A 197 -4.38 5.10 18.89
N ALA A 198 -5.37 5.47 18.09
CA ALA A 198 -5.13 6.11 16.79
C ALA A 198 -4.33 7.43 16.96
N TYR A 199 -3.12 7.46 16.41
CA TYR A 199 -2.20 8.61 16.44
C TYR A 199 -2.13 9.35 15.10
N ASP A 200 -2.69 8.75 14.05
CA ASP A 200 -2.66 9.19 12.65
C ASP A 200 -3.89 9.99 12.24
N ILE A 201 -4.92 10.06 13.09
CA ILE A 201 -6.11 10.88 12.85
C ILE A 201 -5.74 12.37 13.08
N PRO A 202 -5.79 13.22 12.04
CA PRO A 202 -5.42 14.62 12.18
C PRO A 202 -6.48 15.39 12.98
N THR A 203 -6.07 16.12 14.00
CA THR A 203 -6.93 17.03 14.80
C THR A 203 -6.54 18.50 14.66
N ILE A 204 -5.34 18.77 14.13
CA ILE A 204 -4.79 20.11 13.91
C ILE A 204 -4.63 20.34 12.40
N ARG A 205 -5.28 21.39 11.88
CA ARG A 205 -5.45 21.62 10.43
C ARG A 205 -4.15 21.78 9.65
N ASP A 206 -3.15 22.41 10.26
CA ASP A 206 -1.87 22.74 9.62
C ASP A 206 -0.68 21.97 10.20
N LYS A 207 -0.93 20.99 11.07
CA LYS A 207 0.10 20.13 11.66
C LYS A 207 -0.23 18.67 11.42
N ASN A 208 -0.17 18.28 10.15
CA ASN A 208 -0.36 16.91 9.69
C ASN A 208 0.44 16.66 8.39
N PRO A 209 0.65 15.39 8.00
CA PRO A 209 1.41 15.06 6.79
C PRO A 209 0.86 15.68 5.50
N LEU A 210 -0.47 15.65 5.32
CA LEU A 210 -1.15 16.21 4.15
C LEU A 210 -0.88 17.71 3.97
N TYR A 211 -1.09 18.50 5.03
CA TYR A 211 -0.79 19.94 5.00
C TYR A 211 0.69 20.22 4.72
N SER A 212 1.59 19.46 5.35
CA SER A 212 3.04 19.66 5.20
C SER A 212 3.51 19.40 3.76
N ALA A 213 2.98 18.34 3.13
CA ALA A 213 3.26 18.03 1.73
C ALA A 213 2.74 19.13 0.79
N MET A 214 1.48 19.55 0.96
CA MET A 214 0.91 20.62 0.15
C MET A 214 1.63 21.95 0.34
N LYS A 215 2.02 22.31 1.57
CA LYS A 215 2.80 23.51 1.87
C LYS A 215 4.13 23.52 1.08
N ALA A 216 4.84 22.40 1.03
CA ALA A 216 6.09 22.30 0.28
C ALA A 216 5.87 22.57 -1.22
N LYS A 217 4.76 22.06 -1.80
CA LYS A 217 4.39 22.29 -3.20
C LYS A 217 3.90 23.72 -3.46
N ALA A 218 3.16 24.30 -2.52
CA ALA A 218 2.75 25.70 -2.61
C ALA A 218 3.96 26.64 -2.68
N ASP A 219 5.00 26.35 -1.89
CA ASP A 219 6.25 27.08 -1.96
C ASP A 219 6.92 26.90 -3.32
N GLN A 220 6.95 25.67 -3.90
CA GLN A 220 7.52 25.37 -5.22
C GLN A 220 6.91 26.21 -6.35
N LEU A 221 5.58 26.36 -6.35
CA LEU A 221 4.81 27.03 -7.41
C LEU A 221 4.78 28.56 -7.34
N ARG A 222 5.46 29.19 -6.37
CA ARG A 222 5.37 30.64 -6.13
C ARG A 222 5.62 31.50 -7.37
N ALA A 223 6.57 31.11 -8.22
CA ALA A 223 6.98 31.85 -9.42
C ALA A 223 6.21 31.47 -10.69
N ALA A 224 5.25 30.53 -10.63
CA ALA A 224 4.45 30.17 -11.79
C ALA A 224 3.40 31.24 -12.11
N GLU A 225 3.15 31.44 -13.40
CA GLU A 225 2.12 32.34 -13.91
C GLU A 225 0.81 31.59 -14.15
N GLY A 226 -0.31 32.30 -14.18
CA GLY A 226 -1.64 31.71 -14.36
C GLY A 226 -2.15 30.95 -13.14
N LEU A 227 -3.08 30.01 -13.39
CA LEU A 227 -3.71 29.20 -12.36
C LEU A 227 -2.71 28.18 -11.80
N LYS A 228 -2.65 28.07 -10.48
CA LYS A 228 -1.70 27.23 -9.76
C LYS A 228 -2.40 26.15 -8.95
N GLY A 229 -1.94 24.91 -9.10
CA GLY A 229 -2.59 23.76 -8.48
C GLY A 229 -1.63 22.81 -7.78
N ILE A 230 -2.14 22.08 -6.80
CA ILE A 230 -1.41 20.97 -6.18
C ILE A 230 -2.25 19.70 -6.37
N ILE A 231 -1.63 18.65 -6.89
CA ILE A 231 -2.26 17.32 -7.01
C ILE A 231 -1.60 16.40 -6.00
N VAL A 232 -2.39 15.82 -5.11
CA VAL A 232 -1.91 14.97 -4.02
C VAL A 232 -2.42 13.55 -4.23
N GLY A 233 -1.51 12.61 -4.46
CA GLY A 233 -1.80 11.18 -4.47
C GLY A 233 -1.67 10.54 -3.09
N ASP A 234 -2.54 9.58 -2.80
CA ASP A 234 -2.48 8.81 -1.56
C ASP A 234 -1.36 7.75 -1.60
N ALA A 235 -0.47 7.78 -0.62
CA ALA A 235 0.54 6.76 -0.37
C ALA A 235 0.36 6.13 1.02
N GLY A 236 -0.88 5.99 1.48
CA GLY A 236 -1.25 5.42 2.77
C GLY A 236 -1.40 6.48 3.87
N CYS A 237 -1.91 7.66 3.56
CA CYS A 237 -2.17 8.69 4.57
C CYS A 237 -3.60 8.60 5.10
N ARG A 238 -3.73 8.50 6.42
CA ARG A 238 -5.00 8.41 7.13
C ARG A 238 -5.94 9.58 6.85
N ALA A 239 -5.40 10.78 6.60
CA ALA A 239 -6.17 11.96 6.26
C ALA A 239 -6.94 11.83 4.92
N LEU A 240 -6.48 10.97 4.00
CA LEU A 240 -7.11 10.73 2.70
C LEU A 240 -8.03 9.50 2.68
N ALA A 241 -7.98 8.67 3.72
CA ALA A 241 -8.74 7.43 3.79
C ALA A 241 -10.26 7.66 3.87
N ASP A 242 -11.03 6.71 3.32
CA ASP A 242 -12.51 6.77 3.24
C ASP A 242 -13.26 6.61 4.57
N ARG A 243 -12.54 6.51 5.68
CA ARG A 243 -13.21 6.51 6.99
C ARG A 243 -13.45 7.96 7.35
N GLY A 244 -14.72 8.37 7.38
CA GLY A 244 -15.11 9.68 7.88
C GLY A 244 -14.42 9.97 9.22
N PRO A 245 -14.09 11.24 9.50
CA PRO A 245 -13.47 11.59 10.77
C PRO A 245 -14.37 11.10 11.91
N GLY A 246 -13.89 10.18 12.72
CA GLY A 246 -14.55 9.86 13.99
C GLY A 246 -14.32 11.01 14.97
N GLY A 247 -15.34 11.40 15.73
CA GLY A 247 -15.23 12.44 16.77
C GLY A 247 -14.63 13.76 16.26
N ASP A 248 -13.51 14.16 16.84
CA ASP A 248 -12.79 15.44 16.59
C ASP A 248 -11.83 15.41 15.39
N GLY A 249 -11.88 14.38 14.55
CA GLY A 249 -10.99 14.26 13.38
C GLY A 249 -11.25 15.31 12.30
N LEU A 250 -10.20 15.71 11.58
CA LEU A 250 -10.28 16.61 10.44
C LEU A 250 -10.40 15.84 9.13
N SER A 251 -11.30 16.30 8.27
CA SER A 251 -11.40 15.80 6.89
C SER A 251 -10.28 16.36 6.00
N ALA A 252 -9.95 15.61 4.95
CA ALA A 252 -9.05 16.05 3.88
C ALA A 252 -9.44 17.43 3.31
N ARG A 253 -10.75 17.65 3.11
CA ARG A 253 -11.30 18.92 2.63
C ARG A 253 -10.97 20.08 3.57
N GLN A 254 -11.17 19.92 4.88
CA GLN A 254 -10.88 20.96 5.86
C GLN A 254 -9.38 21.32 5.88
N ILE A 255 -8.51 20.33 5.67
CA ILE A 255 -7.05 20.53 5.61
C ILE A 255 -6.66 21.27 4.32
N ALA A 256 -7.21 20.87 3.17
CA ALA A 256 -6.97 21.54 1.89
C ALA A 256 -7.51 22.98 1.88
N ALA A 257 -8.71 23.21 2.42
CA ALA A 257 -9.29 24.55 2.56
C ALA A 257 -8.43 25.45 3.45
N GLU A 258 -7.86 24.92 4.55
CA GLU A 258 -6.96 25.68 5.40
C GLU A 258 -5.66 26.08 4.68
N LEU A 259 -5.13 25.19 3.83
CA LEU A 259 -3.99 25.54 2.98
C LEU A 259 -4.34 26.68 2.02
N LEU A 260 -5.42 26.56 1.25
CA LEU A 260 -5.85 27.58 0.29
C LEU A 260 -6.18 28.93 0.96
N ARG A 261 -6.64 28.89 2.22
CA ARG A 261 -6.84 30.09 3.05
C ARG A 261 -5.51 30.79 3.38
N GLN A 262 -4.44 30.04 3.64
CA GLN A 262 -3.13 30.58 4.01
C GLN A 262 -2.25 30.92 2.78
N TYR A 263 -2.41 30.20 1.67
CA TYR A 263 -1.61 30.32 0.45
C TYR A 263 -2.47 30.86 -0.69
N SER A 264 -2.62 32.19 -0.73
CA SER A 264 -3.37 32.88 -1.80
C SER A 264 -2.73 32.77 -3.19
N SER A 265 -1.52 32.22 -3.30
CA SER A 265 -0.87 31.93 -4.58
C SER A 265 -1.33 30.63 -5.23
N ILE A 266 -2.14 29.81 -4.54
CA ILE A 266 -2.65 28.52 -5.03
C ILE A 266 -4.15 28.63 -5.24
N ASP A 267 -4.63 28.14 -6.38
CA ASP A 267 -6.02 28.27 -6.83
C ASP A 267 -6.83 27.00 -6.56
N PHE A 268 -6.20 25.82 -6.63
CA PHE A 268 -6.86 24.56 -6.35
C PHE A 268 -5.94 23.50 -5.73
N VAL A 269 -6.57 22.55 -5.05
CA VAL A 269 -5.97 21.31 -4.58
C VAL A 269 -6.83 20.15 -5.06
N LEU A 270 -6.21 19.17 -5.72
CA LEU A 270 -6.85 17.92 -6.10
C LEU A 270 -6.28 16.78 -5.26
N LEU A 271 -7.11 16.15 -4.44
CA LEU A 271 -6.74 15.02 -3.61
C LEU A 271 -7.20 13.73 -4.29
N LEU A 272 -6.29 12.79 -4.53
CA LEU A 272 -6.52 11.51 -5.20
C LEU A 272 -6.27 10.37 -4.21
N SER A 273 -7.19 9.41 -4.15
CA SER A 273 -7.07 8.19 -3.34
C SER A 273 -7.79 7.03 -4.01
N VAL A 274 -7.73 5.85 -3.40
CA VAL A 274 -8.49 4.65 -3.80
C VAL A 274 -9.40 4.24 -2.66
N ARG A 275 -10.65 3.93 -3.00
CA ARG A 275 -11.69 3.52 -2.06
C ARG A 275 -12.28 2.18 -2.46
N GLU A 276 -12.74 1.44 -1.47
CA GLU A 276 -13.51 0.21 -1.68
C GLU A 276 -14.99 0.53 -1.52
N ALA A 277 -15.81 0.16 -2.50
CA ALA A 277 -17.25 0.26 -2.36
C ALA A 277 -17.69 -0.63 -1.17
N PRO A 278 -18.59 -0.15 -0.30
CA PRO A 278 -19.12 -0.97 0.77
C PRO A 278 -19.76 -2.22 0.17
N ASN A 279 -19.42 -3.39 0.70
CA ASN A 279 -20.07 -4.63 0.30
C ASN A 279 -21.57 -4.51 0.58
N ASP A 280 -22.38 -4.55 -0.48
CA ASP A 280 -23.82 -4.69 -0.34
C ASP A 280 -24.08 -6.07 0.27
N TRP A 281 -24.67 -6.08 1.46
CA TRP A 281 -25.06 -7.30 2.17
C TRP A 281 -25.95 -8.22 1.31
N ALA A 282 -26.66 -7.67 0.32
CA ALA A 282 -27.47 -8.43 -0.64
C ALA A 282 -26.65 -9.09 -1.78
N ARG A 283 -25.41 -8.66 -2.03
CA ARG A 283 -24.49 -9.23 -3.02
C ARG A 283 -23.10 -9.38 -2.39
N PRO A 284 -22.82 -10.48 -1.67
CA PRO A 284 -21.49 -10.76 -1.16
C PRO A 284 -20.51 -11.01 -2.32
N GLY A 285 -20.00 -9.92 -2.89
CA GLY A 285 -18.93 -9.88 -3.88
C GLY A 285 -17.60 -9.46 -3.25
N ARG A 286 -16.54 -9.48 -4.05
CA ARG A 286 -15.29 -8.79 -3.68
C ARG A 286 -15.56 -7.28 -3.72
N PRO A 287 -15.16 -6.51 -2.69
CA PRO A 287 -15.34 -5.06 -2.72
C PRO A 287 -14.64 -4.48 -3.95
N GLU A 288 -15.38 -3.69 -4.73
CA GLU A 288 -14.85 -3.03 -5.92
C GLU A 288 -13.98 -1.85 -5.50
N ARG A 289 -12.74 -1.80 -6.01
CA ARG A 289 -11.83 -0.68 -5.77
C ARG A 289 -12.00 0.35 -6.87
N GLY A 290 -12.21 1.59 -6.47
CA GLY A 290 -12.35 2.73 -7.39
C GLY A 290 -11.38 3.85 -7.07
N ASN A 291 -10.92 4.54 -8.12
CA ASN A 291 -10.24 5.81 -7.96
C ASN A 291 -11.22 6.85 -7.42
N TRP A 292 -10.78 7.66 -6.46
CA TRP A 292 -11.56 8.72 -5.86
C TRP A 292 -10.80 10.04 -5.89
N ALA A 293 -11.53 11.13 -6.12
CA ALA A 293 -10.99 12.48 -6.15
C ALA A 293 -11.82 13.45 -5.31
N LEU A 294 -11.12 14.40 -4.69
CA LEU A 294 -11.72 15.59 -4.09
C LEU A 294 -10.99 16.83 -4.60
N LEU A 295 -11.71 17.65 -5.33
CA LEU A 295 -11.29 18.98 -5.71
C LEU A 295 -11.70 19.97 -4.62
N GLU A 296 -10.75 20.75 -4.14
CA GLU A 296 -11.00 21.95 -3.34
C GLU A 296 -10.45 23.16 -4.08
N MET A 297 -11.27 24.18 -4.26
CA MET A 297 -10.90 25.43 -4.93
C MET A 297 -10.90 26.61 -3.98
N ARG A 298 -10.05 27.59 -4.26
CA ARG A 298 -10.00 28.82 -3.48
C ARG A 298 -11.22 29.69 -3.77
N GLY A 299 -12.13 29.76 -2.81
CA GLY A 299 -13.33 30.59 -2.90
C GLY A 299 -14.26 30.20 -4.04
N ARG A 300 -15.14 31.12 -4.46
CA ARG A 300 -16.02 30.91 -5.62
C ARG A 300 -15.25 31.24 -6.90
N HIS A 301 -14.60 30.24 -7.48
CA HIS A 301 -13.85 30.39 -8.72
C HIS A 301 -14.77 30.30 -9.94
N ALA A 302 -14.67 31.25 -10.88
CA ALA A 302 -15.54 31.30 -12.07
C ALA A 302 -15.41 30.04 -12.95
N GLN A 303 -14.22 29.43 -12.96
CA GLN A 303 -13.94 28.21 -13.73
C GLN A 303 -14.15 26.90 -12.94
N ALA A 304 -14.81 26.92 -11.78
CA ALA A 304 -14.97 25.72 -10.94
C ALA A 304 -15.64 24.55 -11.66
N ALA A 305 -16.69 24.83 -12.44
CA ALA A 305 -17.37 23.81 -13.23
C ALA A 305 -16.47 23.17 -14.30
N ALA A 306 -15.57 23.96 -14.91
CA ALA A 306 -14.62 23.47 -15.91
C ALA A 306 -13.57 22.55 -15.26
N PHE A 307 -13.06 22.90 -14.07
CA PHE A 307 -12.15 22.03 -13.31
C PHE A 307 -12.83 20.72 -12.89
N ASP A 308 -14.06 20.79 -12.38
CA ASP A 308 -14.84 19.60 -12.04
C ASP A 308 -15.02 18.68 -13.27
N ALA A 309 -15.37 19.26 -14.43
CA ALA A 309 -15.54 18.49 -15.67
C ALA A 309 -14.22 17.85 -16.13
N LEU A 310 -13.12 18.62 -16.11
CA LEU A 310 -11.79 18.16 -16.46
C LEU A 310 -11.36 16.99 -15.57
N PHE A 311 -11.41 17.16 -14.24
CA PHE A 311 -10.93 16.13 -13.33
C PHE A 311 -11.85 14.91 -13.27
N ARG A 312 -13.16 15.04 -13.50
CA ARG A 312 -14.01 13.85 -13.69
C ARG A 312 -13.58 13.03 -14.91
N ARG A 313 -13.26 13.68 -16.03
CA ARG A 313 -12.75 13.00 -17.22
C ARG A 313 -11.37 12.40 -16.99
N MET A 314 -10.49 13.11 -16.27
CA MET A 314 -9.17 12.61 -15.88
C MET A 314 -9.31 11.33 -15.04
N MET A 315 -10.21 11.32 -14.06
CA MET A 315 -10.46 10.16 -13.20
C MET A 315 -10.95 8.93 -13.97
N ALA A 316 -11.74 9.13 -15.03
CA ALA A 316 -12.19 8.05 -15.90
C ALA A 316 -11.07 7.46 -16.79
N ALA A 317 -9.97 8.20 -16.99
CA ALA A 317 -8.80 7.77 -17.76
C ALA A 317 -7.67 7.17 -16.89
N LEU A 318 -7.82 7.18 -15.56
CA LEU A 318 -6.88 6.51 -14.66
C LEU A 318 -7.05 4.97 -14.75
N PRO A 319 -5.97 4.18 -14.61
CA PRO A 319 -6.09 2.73 -14.53
C PRO A 319 -6.96 2.32 -13.33
N PRO A 320 -7.69 1.20 -13.40
CA PRO A 320 -8.33 0.63 -12.22
C PRO A 320 -7.27 0.21 -11.18
N PRO A 321 -7.52 0.48 -9.89
CA PRO A 321 -6.58 0.14 -8.84
C PRO A 321 -6.63 -1.35 -8.45
N VAL A 322 -5.47 -2.00 -8.39
CA VAL A 322 -5.32 -3.38 -7.93
C VAL A 322 -5.08 -3.48 -6.41
N MET A 323 -4.67 -2.39 -5.75
CA MET A 323 -4.42 -2.35 -4.31
C MET A 323 -4.93 -1.07 -3.66
N MET A 324 -5.27 -1.15 -2.37
CA MET A 324 -5.46 0.02 -1.51
C MET A 324 -4.16 0.79 -1.31
N PRO A 325 -4.19 2.11 -1.05
CA PRO A 325 -2.98 2.95 -0.98
C PRO A 325 -1.97 2.47 0.07
N THR A 326 -2.44 2.06 1.25
CA THR A 326 -1.58 1.49 2.31
C THR A 326 -0.82 0.25 1.84
N ASN A 327 -1.51 -0.67 1.15
CA ASN A 327 -0.87 -1.88 0.61
C ASN A 327 0.08 -1.52 -0.54
N GLY A 328 -0.32 -0.63 -1.43
CA GLY A 328 0.52 -0.13 -2.52
C GLY A 328 1.83 0.50 -2.00
N ALA A 329 1.75 1.30 -0.94
CA ALA A 329 2.89 1.95 -0.29
C ALA A 329 3.82 0.94 0.39
N LEU A 330 3.28 -0.06 1.10
CA LEU A 330 4.07 -1.17 1.65
C LEU A 330 4.82 -1.91 0.54
N ARG A 331 4.14 -2.30 -0.54
CA ARG A 331 4.78 -2.98 -1.68
C ARG A 331 5.77 -2.10 -2.42
N ALA A 332 5.59 -0.78 -2.42
CA ALA A 332 6.53 0.14 -3.04
C ALA A 332 7.91 0.16 -2.34
N GLN A 333 7.97 -0.19 -1.05
CA GLN A 333 9.23 -0.31 -0.32
C GLN A 333 10.01 -1.59 -0.66
N GLU A 334 9.35 -2.59 -1.23
CA GLU A 334 10.00 -3.85 -1.54
C GLU A 334 10.92 -3.74 -2.76
N PRO A 335 12.09 -4.40 -2.74
CA PRO A 335 12.93 -4.50 -3.92
C PRO A 335 12.29 -5.42 -4.98
N GLY A 336 12.72 -5.23 -6.23
CA GLY A 336 12.25 -6.01 -7.36
C GLY A 336 10.86 -5.60 -7.83
N TYR A 337 10.16 -6.56 -8.43
CA TYR A 337 8.85 -6.39 -9.04
C TYR A 337 7.72 -6.80 -8.09
N ASP A 338 6.48 -6.40 -8.40
CA ASP A 338 5.28 -6.76 -7.63
C ASP A 338 5.14 -8.29 -7.48
N LEU A 339 4.30 -8.75 -6.56
CA LEU A 339 4.08 -10.17 -6.28
C LEU A 339 3.34 -10.91 -7.41
N GLY A 340 2.72 -10.22 -8.37
CA GLY A 340 1.84 -10.91 -9.32
C GLY A 340 0.76 -11.71 -8.59
N HIS A 341 0.48 -12.93 -9.05
CA HIS A 341 -0.47 -13.84 -8.40
C HIS A 341 0.16 -14.81 -7.39
N HIS A 342 1.33 -14.50 -6.80
CA HIS A 342 1.95 -15.37 -5.80
C HIS A 342 1.01 -15.76 -4.67
N GLY A 343 0.92 -17.07 -4.37
CA GLY A 343 0.01 -17.63 -3.37
C GLY A 343 -1.47 -17.62 -3.80
N GLY A 344 -1.78 -17.06 -4.96
CA GLY A 344 -3.10 -17.09 -5.57
C GLY A 344 -3.33 -18.39 -6.34
N TYR A 345 -4.55 -18.91 -6.26
CA TYR A 345 -4.94 -20.10 -7.00
C TYR A 345 -6.43 -20.11 -7.31
N GLN A 346 -6.82 -20.91 -8.30
CA GLN A 346 -8.22 -21.26 -8.53
C GLN A 346 -8.32 -22.78 -8.73
N LEU A 347 -9.25 -23.40 -8.03
CA LEU A 347 -9.55 -24.84 -8.17
C LEU A 347 -10.96 -24.99 -8.70
N GLY A 348 -11.16 -25.87 -9.68
CA GLY A 348 -12.49 -26.19 -10.19
C GLY A 348 -12.51 -27.53 -10.92
N GLY A 349 -13.28 -28.49 -10.43
CA GLY A 349 -13.34 -29.83 -11.03
C GLY A 349 -11.94 -30.46 -11.18
N ARG A 350 -11.55 -30.75 -12.41
CA ARG A 350 -10.22 -31.28 -12.80
C ARG A 350 -9.22 -30.19 -13.21
N LYS A 351 -9.48 -28.92 -12.86
CA LYS A 351 -8.64 -27.78 -13.23
C LYS A 351 -7.95 -27.20 -12.01
N VAL A 352 -6.66 -26.92 -12.16
CA VAL A 352 -5.83 -26.23 -11.18
C VAL A 352 -5.21 -25.03 -11.87
N ARG A 353 -5.46 -23.82 -11.35
CA ARG A 353 -4.82 -22.59 -11.80
C ARG A 353 -3.82 -22.08 -10.77
N ILE A 354 -2.66 -21.68 -11.25
CA ILE A 354 -1.56 -21.06 -10.50
C ILE A 354 -1.03 -19.85 -11.28
N GLY A 355 -0.50 -18.84 -10.58
CA GLY A 355 0.15 -17.71 -11.24
C GLY A 355 1.32 -18.15 -12.13
N ALA A 356 1.40 -17.61 -13.33
CA ALA A 356 2.41 -18.00 -14.32
C ALA A 356 3.82 -17.71 -13.81
N ARG A 357 4.05 -16.54 -13.21
CA ARG A 357 5.34 -16.24 -12.61
C ARG A 357 5.68 -17.16 -11.46
N GLU A 358 4.72 -17.44 -10.57
CA GLU A 358 4.94 -18.34 -9.44
C GLU A 358 5.34 -19.75 -9.93
N LEU A 359 4.64 -20.29 -10.94
CA LEU A 359 4.99 -21.58 -11.52
C LEU A 359 6.41 -21.57 -12.10
N ILE A 360 6.80 -20.53 -12.85
CA ILE A 360 8.14 -20.45 -13.42
C ILE A 360 9.21 -20.37 -12.33
N GLU A 361 8.98 -19.61 -11.26
CA GLU A 361 9.89 -19.56 -10.12
C GLU A 361 10.01 -20.93 -9.41
N VAL A 362 8.92 -21.69 -9.28
CA VAL A 362 8.92 -23.06 -8.75
C VAL A 362 9.75 -24.00 -9.66
N LEU A 363 9.49 -23.97 -10.97
CA LEU A 363 10.21 -24.79 -11.94
C LEU A 363 11.69 -24.43 -12.06
N ALA A 364 12.04 -23.16 -11.85
CA ALA A 364 13.42 -22.68 -11.80
C ALA A 364 14.13 -23.04 -10.48
N GLY A 365 13.47 -23.70 -9.53
CA GLY A 365 14.02 -24.05 -8.22
C GLY A 365 14.29 -22.85 -7.32
N GLN A 366 13.69 -21.69 -7.61
CA GLN A 366 13.85 -20.47 -6.79
C GLN A 366 12.94 -20.48 -5.57
N ARG A 367 11.87 -21.29 -5.59
CA ARG A 367 10.88 -21.44 -4.52
C ARG A 367 10.22 -22.82 -4.54
N THR A 368 9.49 -23.14 -3.49
CA THR A 368 8.62 -24.33 -3.40
C THR A 368 7.18 -23.97 -3.08
N LEU A 369 6.23 -24.81 -3.51
CA LEU A 369 4.81 -24.66 -3.16
C LEU A 369 4.54 -24.96 -1.69
N ALA A 370 5.42 -25.71 -1.02
CA ALA A 370 5.28 -26.09 0.39
C ALA A 370 5.30 -24.90 1.35
N ASP A 371 5.70 -23.72 0.86
CA ASP A 371 5.96 -22.51 1.63
C ASP A 371 4.74 -21.58 1.64
N ASP A 372 3.57 -22.08 1.21
CA ASP A 372 2.33 -21.32 1.02
C ASP A 372 2.48 -20.04 0.17
N GLY A 373 3.45 -20.06 -0.74
CA GLY A 373 3.74 -18.94 -1.62
C GLY A 373 4.38 -17.74 -0.91
N ALA A 374 4.89 -17.90 0.31
CA ALA A 374 5.52 -16.82 1.07
C ALA A 374 6.82 -16.34 0.42
N LYS A 375 6.92 -15.03 0.13
CA LYS A 375 8.16 -14.38 -0.37
C LYS A 375 9.34 -14.50 0.60
N PHE A 376 9.05 -14.70 1.89
CA PHE A 376 10.04 -14.90 2.96
C PHE A 376 9.58 -16.07 3.84
N PRO A 377 9.93 -17.32 3.49
CA PRO A 377 9.58 -18.46 4.32
C PRO A 377 10.24 -18.31 5.70
N GLY A 378 9.44 -18.40 6.76
CA GLY A 378 9.95 -18.46 8.12
C GLY A 378 10.83 -19.69 8.28
N ARG A 379 12.10 -19.52 8.66
CA ARG A 379 12.95 -20.65 9.05
C ARG A 379 12.32 -21.33 10.27
N GLY A 380 11.67 -22.47 10.06
CA GLY A 380 11.44 -23.47 11.11
C GLY A 380 10.07 -23.50 11.79
N SER A 381 8.97 -23.56 11.05
CA SER A 381 7.72 -24.11 11.60
C SER A 381 7.42 -25.48 10.99
N ALA A 382 7.05 -26.43 11.87
CA ALA A 382 6.61 -27.82 11.64
C ALA A 382 5.67 -27.97 10.43
N PRO A 383 5.47 -29.18 9.85
CA PRO A 383 4.87 -29.35 8.51
C PRO A 383 3.49 -28.68 8.49
N ALA A 384 3.45 -27.49 7.88
CA ALA A 384 2.21 -26.83 7.56
C ALA A 384 1.44 -27.78 6.65
N ARG A 385 0.12 -27.80 6.78
CA ARG A 385 -0.76 -28.54 5.87
C ARG A 385 -0.27 -28.30 4.44
N PRO A 386 -0.23 -29.33 3.58
CA PRO A 386 0.26 -29.16 2.22
C PRO A 386 -0.52 -28.02 1.58
N ASN A 387 0.22 -27.10 0.96
CA ASN A 387 -0.35 -25.98 0.24
C ASN A 387 -1.49 -26.47 -0.65
N ILE A 388 -2.58 -25.70 -0.73
CA ILE A 388 -3.81 -26.15 -1.39
C ILE A 388 -3.57 -26.53 -2.87
N VAL A 389 -2.68 -25.82 -3.56
CA VAL A 389 -2.29 -26.16 -4.94
C VAL A 389 -1.48 -27.45 -4.95
N GLN A 390 -0.46 -27.57 -4.11
CA GLN A 390 0.34 -28.79 -4.00
C GLN A 390 -0.53 -30.02 -3.66
N ALA A 391 -1.48 -29.88 -2.75
CA ALA A 391 -2.43 -30.92 -2.39
C ALA A 391 -3.34 -31.31 -3.56
N ALA A 392 -3.74 -30.34 -4.40
CA ALA A 392 -4.52 -30.61 -5.61
C ALA A 392 -3.72 -31.39 -6.66
N PHE A 393 -2.45 -31.03 -6.90
CA PHE A 393 -1.56 -31.80 -7.78
C PHE A 393 -1.31 -33.21 -7.22
N ALA A 394 -0.98 -33.32 -5.93
CA ALA A 394 -0.71 -34.59 -5.27
C ALA A 394 -1.93 -35.53 -5.32
N ARG A 395 -3.15 -34.99 -5.15
CA ARG A 395 -4.38 -35.77 -5.28
C ARG A 395 -4.56 -36.33 -6.69
N ASN A 396 -4.41 -35.50 -7.74
CA ASN A 396 -4.55 -35.98 -9.12
C ASN A 396 -3.50 -37.06 -9.44
N LEU A 397 -2.25 -36.86 -8.99
CA LEU A 397 -1.20 -37.86 -9.16
C LEU A 397 -1.53 -39.17 -8.45
N ALA A 398 -2.03 -39.12 -7.21
CA ALA A 398 -2.43 -40.30 -6.44
C ALA A 398 -3.65 -41.03 -7.05
N GLU A 399 -4.52 -40.30 -7.73
CA GLU A 399 -5.64 -40.87 -8.50
C GLU A 399 -5.20 -41.43 -9.88
N GLY A 400 -3.91 -41.38 -10.21
CA GLY A 400 -3.39 -41.86 -11.48
C GLY A 400 -3.74 -40.95 -12.65
N ARG A 401 -3.95 -39.64 -12.43
CA ARG A 401 -4.33 -38.68 -13.47
C ARG A 401 -3.16 -37.78 -13.84
N LEU A 402 -2.79 -37.75 -15.12
CA LEU A 402 -1.83 -36.79 -15.66
C LEU A 402 -2.54 -35.56 -16.24
N PRO A 403 -1.86 -34.40 -16.34
CA PRO A 403 -2.37 -33.27 -17.10
C PRO A 403 -2.64 -33.66 -18.56
N ALA A 404 -3.86 -33.42 -19.04
CA ALA A 404 -4.26 -33.57 -20.43
C ALA A 404 -4.04 -32.26 -21.23
N ALA A 405 -4.07 -31.11 -20.56
CA ALA A 405 -3.75 -29.81 -21.15
C ALA A 405 -3.08 -28.88 -20.13
N VAL A 406 -2.18 -28.03 -20.64
CA VAL A 406 -1.56 -26.92 -19.89
C VAL A 406 -1.67 -25.66 -20.74
N THR A 407 -2.41 -24.67 -20.26
CA THR A 407 -2.76 -23.48 -21.04
C THR A 407 -2.40 -22.21 -20.29
N VAL A 408 -1.80 -21.25 -20.99
CA VAL A 408 -1.64 -19.87 -20.48
C VAL A 408 -2.98 -19.15 -20.64
N ILE A 409 -3.51 -18.64 -19.54
CA ILE A 409 -4.70 -17.79 -19.52
C ILE A 409 -4.20 -16.34 -19.39
N PRO A 410 -4.11 -15.60 -20.50
CA PRO A 410 -3.64 -14.23 -20.46
C PRO A 410 -4.63 -13.35 -19.70
N THR A 411 -4.10 -12.43 -18.92
CA THR A 411 -4.88 -11.35 -18.32
C THR A 411 -4.68 -10.06 -19.12
N ASP A 412 -5.50 -9.06 -18.82
CA ASP A 412 -5.31 -7.72 -19.38
C ASP A 412 -4.16 -6.96 -18.68
N GLU A 413 -4.03 -5.69 -19.05
CA GLU A 413 -3.04 -4.75 -18.54
C GLU A 413 -3.26 -4.35 -17.07
N ASP A 414 -4.48 -4.52 -16.58
CA ASP A 414 -4.89 -4.11 -15.25
C ASP A 414 -4.68 -5.23 -14.22
N ASP A 415 -4.24 -6.40 -14.68
CA ASP A 415 -3.75 -7.47 -13.82
C ASP A 415 -2.20 -7.50 -13.76
N SER A 416 -1.68 -8.11 -12.71
CA SER A 416 -0.25 -8.13 -12.39
C SER A 416 0.50 -9.34 -12.96
N ASP A 417 -0.19 -10.39 -13.39
CA ASP A 417 0.39 -11.63 -13.91
C ASP A 417 -0.64 -12.43 -14.73
N ASP A 418 -0.18 -13.39 -15.53
CA ASP A 418 -1.04 -14.35 -16.23
C ASP A 418 -1.27 -15.60 -15.37
N TRP A 419 -2.29 -16.40 -15.70
CA TRP A 419 -2.49 -17.71 -15.06
C TRP A 419 -2.00 -18.86 -15.93
N ILE A 420 -1.60 -19.96 -15.31
CA ILE A 420 -1.42 -21.25 -15.96
C ILE A 420 -2.51 -22.18 -15.45
N GLU A 421 -3.32 -22.71 -16.36
CA GLU A 421 -4.33 -23.72 -16.06
C GLU A 421 -3.82 -25.11 -16.45
N PHE A 422 -3.83 -26.03 -15.49
CA PHE A 422 -3.65 -27.46 -15.71
C PHE A 422 -5.01 -28.13 -15.70
N GLU A 423 -5.35 -28.82 -16.78
CA GLU A 423 -6.55 -29.67 -16.86
C GLU A 423 -6.14 -31.13 -16.82
N PHE A 424 -6.62 -31.87 -15.81
CA PHE A 424 -6.29 -33.28 -15.60
C PHE A 424 -7.25 -34.21 -16.35
N GLY A 425 -6.68 -35.24 -16.97
CA GLY A 425 -7.42 -36.22 -17.77
C GLY A 425 -8.11 -37.30 -16.94
N ASP A 426 -8.51 -38.37 -17.64
CA ASP A 426 -8.91 -39.62 -17.00
C ASP A 426 -7.70 -40.35 -16.40
N VAL A 427 -7.97 -41.48 -15.74
CA VAL A 427 -6.92 -42.30 -15.13
C VAL A 427 -6.03 -42.84 -16.24
N ASP A 428 -4.74 -42.54 -16.15
CA ASP A 428 -3.72 -42.93 -17.12
C ASP A 428 -3.07 -44.26 -16.68
N PRO A 429 -3.14 -45.32 -17.51
CA PRO A 429 -2.51 -46.60 -17.22
C PRO A 429 -0.99 -46.52 -16.96
N ALA A 430 -0.30 -45.46 -17.39
CA ALA A 430 1.13 -45.27 -17.13
C ALA A 430 1.45 -44.99 -15.65
N ILE A 431 0.49 -44.47 -14.89
CA ILE A 431 0.66 -44.10 -13.47
C ILE A 431 -0.45 -44.67 -12.57
N ALA A 432 -1.19 -45.68 -13.05
CA ALA A 432 -2.26 -46.32 -12.33
C ALA A 432 -2.26 -47.84 -12.56
N PRO A 433 -2.85 -48.65 -11.65
CA PRO A 433 -3.04 -50.07 -11.89
C PRO A 433 -3.83 -50.33 -13.18
N LEU A 434 -3.39 -51.32 -13.96
CA LEU A 434 -4.14 -51.83 -15.11
C LEU A 434 -5.47 -52.43 -14.61
N LYS A 435 -6.54 -52.22 -15.38
CA LYS A 435 -7.87 -52.76 -15.09
C LYS A 435 -8.19 -53.98 -15.94
#